data_AF-A0A1I5XT79-F1
#
_entry.id   AF-A0A1I5XT79-F1
#
_cell.length_a   1.000
_cell.length_b   1.000
_cell.length_c   1.000
_cell.angle_alpha   90.00
_cell.angle_beta   90.00
_cell.angle_gamma   90.00
#
_symmetry.space_group_name_H-M   'P 1'
#
loop_
_entity.id
_entity.type
_entity.pdbx_description
1 polymer ?
#
loop_
_entity_poly.entity_id
_entity_poly.type
_entity_poly.pdbx_seq_one_letter_code
_entity_poly.pdbx_strand_id
1 'polypeptide(L)'
;MYAAFSRSTEALSLERKVGQMGFRYAGDTNSQSKANTHFGRREICINANLTHEEAALSFAYELANASQRTAFEAGPLALWSHGPATRQAAELYAELTLRKEANSVLMRSKVAIAIGRADLIANQNYNAIAGLPELDGTQRAELAFQEMKANGRVNRGQTAAWNHYVAQYLAHKGIT
;
A
#
# COMPACT_ATOMS: atom_id res chain seq x y z
N MET A 1 18.19 7.83 1.21
CA MET A 1 16.75 7.78 1.49
C MET A 1 16.21 9.08 2.08
N TYR A 2 16.63 9.48 3.28
CA TYR A 2 16.02 10.62 4.00
C TYR A 2 16.08 11.95 3.23
N ALA A 3 17.16 12.23 2.50
CA ALA A 3 17.27 13.44 1.67
C ALA A 3 16.24 13.52 0.52
N ALA A 4 15.76 12.38 0.03
CA ALA A 4 14.63 12.35 -0.91
C ALA A 4 13.32 12.54 -0.14
N PHE A 5 13.15 11.79 0.96
CA PHE A 5 11.95 11.82 1.79
C PHE A 5 11.63 13.23 2.33
N SER A 6 12.66 13.99 2.72
CA SER A 6 12.54 15.35 3.24
C SER A 6 12.00 16.37 2.23
N ARG A 7 11.95 16.02 0.94
CA ARG A 7 11.36 16.85 -0.13
C ARG A 7 9.84 16.70 -0.22
N SER A 8 9.24 15.77 0.54
CA SER A 8 7.79 15.57 0.58
C SER A 8 7.25 15.86 1.99
N THR A 9 6.57 17.01 2.13
CA THR A 9 5.91 17.40 3.38
C THR A 9 4.86 16.38 3.82
N GLU A 10 4.14 15.79 2.87
CA GLU A 10 3.16 14.73 3.14
C GLU A 10 3.82 13.49 3.72
N ALA A 11 4.98 13.09 3.21
CA ALA A 11 5.72 11.93 3.69
C ALA A 11 6.23 12.13 5.12
N LEU A 12 6.79 13.31 5.43
CA LEU A 12 7.21 13.68 6.77
C LEU A 12 6.05 13.72 7.78
N SER A 13 4.90 14.25 7.34
CA SER A 13 3.68 14.27 8.16
C SER A 13 3.21 12.85 8.48
N LEU A 14 3.21 11.97 7.46
CA LEU A 14 2.82 10.58 7.61
C LEU A 14 3.79 9.80 8.51
N GLU A 15 5.10 10.00 8.34
CA GLU A 15 6.13 9.42 9.21
C GLU A 15 5.91 9.82 10.67
N ARG A 16 5.68 11.10 10.94
CA ARG A 16 5.39 11.58 12.30
C ARG A 16 4.13 10.93 12.88
N LYS A 17 3.04 10.87 12.10
CA LYS A 17 1.79 10.23 12.52
C LYS A 17 2.00 8.75 12.85
N VAL A 18 2.70 8.03 11.98
CA VAL A 18 2.98 6.59 12.14
C VAL A 18 3.93 6.35 13.34
N GLY A 19 4.88 7.25 13.56
CA GLY A 19 5.71 7.28 14.76
C GLY A 19 4.91 7.47 16.06
N GLN A 20 3.91 8.36 16.05
CA GLN A 20 2.97 8.52 17.18
C GLN A 20 2.11 7.27 17.40
N MET A 21 1.84 6.49 16.35
CA MET A 21 1.21 5.17 16.44
C MET A 21 2.18 4.09 16.97
N GLY A 22 3.42 4.46 17.32
CA GLY A 22 4.44 3.57 17.88
C GLY A 22 5.15 2.70 16.85
N PHE A 23 5.00 2.98 15.55
CA PHE A 23 5.80 2.33 14.52
C PHE A 23 7.17 2.98 14.41
N ARG A 24 8.20 2.16 14.18
CA ARG A 24 9.57 2.62 13.98
C ARG A 24 10.19 2.00 12.74
N TYR A 25 11.14 2.71 12.15
CA TYR A 25 12.04 2.10 11.20
C TYR A 25 12.98 1.13 11.91
N ALA A 26 12.97 -0.14 11.52
CA ALA A 26 13.75 -1.20 12.16
C ALA A 26 15.06 -1.53 11.40
N GLY A 27 15.34 -0.82 10.31
CA GLY A 27 16.55 -0.98 9.52
C GLY A 27 16.35 -1.82 8.26
N ASP A 28 17.48 -2.08 7.61
CA ASP A 28 17.52 -2.73 6.30
C ASP A 28 17.45 -4.26 6.45
N THR A 29 16.74 -4.93 5.54
CA THR A 29 16.63 -6.39 5.48
C THR A 29 17.19 -6.94 4.18
N ASN A 30 17.65 -8.18 4.22
CA ASN A 30 18.02 -8.96 3.03
C ASN A 30 16.84 -9.78 2.47
N SER A 31 15.59 -9.37 2.77
CA SER A 31 14.42 -10.12 2.33
C SER A 31 14.22 -10.02 0.80
N GLN A 32 13.40 -10.90 0.21
CA GLN A 32 13.03 -10.75 -1.20
C GLN A 32 11.98 -9.64 -1.44
N SER A 33 11.36 -9.11 -0.39
CA SER A 33 10.45 -7.97 -0.52
C SER A 33 11.25 -6.67 -0.63
N LYS A 34 10.71 -5.67 -1.33
CA LYS A 34 11.29 -4.30 -1.33
C LYS A 34 11.16 -3.63 0.04
N ALA A 35 10.08 -3.94 0.76
CA ALA A 35 9.81 -3.44 2.09
C ALA A 35 8.73 -4.27 2.79
N ASN A 36 8.58 -4.12 4.10
CA ASN A 36 7.52 -4.76 4.85
C ASN A 36 7.16 -4.00 6.14
N THR A 37 5.87 -4.00 6.46
CA THR A 37 5.34 -3.55 7.76
C THR A 37 4.98 -4.73 8.64
N HIS A 38 5.58 -4.82 9.82
CA HIS A 38 5.21 -5.77 10.87
C HIS A 38 4.25 -5.11 11.87
N PHE A 39 2.94 -5.33 11.72
CA PHE A 39 1.93 -4.74 12.61
C PHE A 39 2.10 -5.13 14.09
N GLY A 40 2.46 -6.39 14.37
CA GLY A 40 2.64 -6.89 15.74
C GLY A 40 3.84 -6.27 16.46
N ARG A 41 4.97 -6.14 15.76
CA ARG A 41 6.20 -5.54 16.30
C ARG A 41 6.24 -4.02 16.15
N ARG A 42 5.33 -3.45 15.36
CA ARG A 42 5.29 -2.05 14.96
C ARG A 42 6.60 -1.61 14.29
N GLU A 43 7.05 -2.41 13.34
CA GLU A 43 8.33 -2.21 12.66
C GLU A 43 8.11 -2.06 11.16
N ILE A 44 8.81 -1.12 10.55
CA ILE A 44 8.93 -0.98 9.10
C ILE A 44 10.36 -1.32 8.72
N CYS A 45 10.51 -2.20 7.75
CA CYS A 45 11.79 -2.66 7.23
C CYS A 45 11.87 -2.36 5.73
N ILE A 46 13.03 -1.90 5.26
CA ILE A 46 13.30 -1.65 3.84
C ILE A 46 14.39 -2.61 3.37
N ASN A 47 14.39 -2.98 2.10
CA ASN A 47 15.45 -3.84 1.56
C ASN A 47 16.77 -3.06 1.40
N ALA A 48 17.88 -3.64 1.84
CA ALA A 48 19.21 -3.04 1.77
C ALA A 48 19.70 -2.76 0.33
N ASN A 49 19.19 -3.51 -0.65
CA ASN A 49 19.65 -3.47 -2.04
C ASN A 49 18.92 -2.43 -2.90
N LEU A 50 18.19 -1.50 -2.29
CA LEU A 50 17.46 -0.45 -3.01
C LEU A 50 18.31 0.82 -3.15
N THR A 51 18.14 1.51 -4.28
CA THR A 51 18.62 2.89 -4.40
C THR A 51 17.96 3.79 -3.37
N HIS A 52 18.55 4.95 -3.10
CA HIS A 52 18.03 5.87 -2.10
C HIS A 52 16.60 6.34 -2.40
N GLU A 53 16.25 6.49 -3.67
CA GLU A 53 14.94 6.87 -4.14
C GLU A 53 13.96 5.70 -4.04
N GLU A 54 14.34 4.50 -4.48
CA GLU A 54 13.50 3.31 -4.31
C GLU A 54 13.22 2.99 -2.84
N ALA A 55 14.20 3.17 -1.96
CA ALA A 55 14.04 3.03 -0.52
C ALA A 55 13.02 4.05 0.01
N ALA A 56 13.09 5.32 -0.42
CA ALA A 56 12.15 6.36 0.01
C ALA A 56 10.72 6.07 -0.45
N LEU A 57 10.54 5.59 -1.70
CA LEU A 57 9.25 5.19 -2.24
C LEU A 57 8.68 3.94 -1.56
N SER A 58 9.55 2.98 -1.23
CA SER A 58 9.15 1.78 -0.51
C SER A 58 8.74 2.13 0.92
N PHE A 59 9.47 3.02 1.58
CA PHE A 59 9.15 3.52 2.92
C PHE A 59 7.83 4.31 2.97
N ALA A 60 7.60 5.21 2.01
CA ALA A 60 6.33 5.95 1.92
C ALA A 60 5.11 5.03 1.82
N TYR A 61 5.23 3.95 1.03
CA TYR A 61 4.19 2.94 0.92
C TYR A 61 3.97 2.16 2.22
N GLU A 62 5.04 1.76 2.92
CA GLU A 62 4.89 1.05 4.19
C GLU A 62 4.36 1.95 5.31
N LEU A 63 4.72 3.24 5.33
CA LEU A 63 4.11 4.19 6.25
C LEU A 63 2.60 4.32 5.99
N ALA A 64 2.17 4.34 4.74
CA ALA A 64 0.75 4.34 4.40
C ALA A 64 0.08 3.03 4.86
N ASN A 65 0.71 1.88 4.65
CA ASN A 65 0.22 0.60 5.19
C ASN A 65 0.09 0.62 6.71
N ALA A 66 1.12 1.08 7.44
CA ALA A 66 1.14 1.17 8.89
C ALA A 66 0.04 2.10 9.41
N SER A 67 -0.19 3.24 8.75
CA SER A 67 -1.23 4.20 9.13
C SER A 67 -2.65 3.63 9.02
N GLN A 68 -2.83 2.56 8.24
CA GLN A 68 -4.11 1.90 7.98
C GLN A 68 -4.34 0.67 8.89
N ARG A 69 -3.51 0.45 9.91
CA ARG A 69 -3.59 -0.71 10.82
C ARG A 69 -5.02 -0.97 11.33
N THR A 70 -5.66 0.05 11.94
CA THR A 70 -6.99 -0.12 12.55
C THR A 70 -8.04 -0.54 11.52
N ALA A 71 -8.02 0.07 10.33
CA ALA A 71 -8.94 -0.27 9.25
C ALA A 71 -8.66 -1.69 8.69
N PHE A 72 -7.38 -2.08 8.63
CA PHE A 72 -6.99 -3.43 8.22
C PHE A 72 -7.47 -4.50 9.22
N GLU A 73 -7.27 -4.26 10.52
CA GLU A 73 -7.70 -5.15 11.59
C GLU A 73 -9.23 -5.30 11.62
N ALA A 74 -9.97 -4.19 11.50
CA ALA A 74 -11.43 -4.18 11.53
C ALA A 74 -12.10 -4.71 10.24
N GLY A 75 -11.41 -4.65 9.09
CA GLY A 75 -11.97 -5.03 7.79
C GLY A 75 -11.41 -6.36 7.27
N PRO A 76 -10.36 -6.33 6.43
CA PRO A 76 -9.79 -7.53 5.82
C PRO A 76 -9.47 -8.66 6.82
N LEU A 77 -8.82 -8.34 7.95
CA LEU A 77 -8.42 -9.35 8.93
C LEU A 77 -9.61 -9.96 9.68
N ALA A 78 -10.63 -9.15 10.01
CA ALA A 78 -11.86 -9.64 10.61
C ALA A 78 -12.62 -10.57 9.66
N LEU A 79 -12.74 -10.21 8.38
CA LEU A 79 -13.34 -11.07 7.35
C LEU A 79 -12.54 -12.36 7.15
N TRP A 80 -11.21 -12.26 7.12
CA TRP A 80 -10.33 -13.41 7.01
C TRP A 80 -10.59 -14.41 8.14
N SER A 81 -10.61 -13.91 9.38
CA SER A 81 -10.72 -14.76 10.57
C SER A 81 -12.13 -15.28 10.82
N HIS A 82 -13.16 -14.45 10.60
CA HIS A 82 -14.53 -14.71 11.07
C HIS A 82 -15.59 -14.58 9.98
N GLY A 83 -15.23 -14.14 8.78
CA GLY A 83 -16.18 -14.00 7.67
C GLY A 83 -16.64 -15.35 7.12
N PRO A 84 -17.82 -15.39 6.47
CA PRO A 84 -18.40 -16.62 5.95
C PRO A 84 -17.70 -17.10 4.68
N ALA A 85 -17.81 -18.41 4.41
CA ALA A 85 -17.30 -19.03 3.20
C ALA A 85 -18.24 -18.75 2.01
N THR A 86 -18.27 -17.51 1.51
CA THR A 86 -19.12 -17.11 0.38
C THR A 86 -18.36 -16.25 -0.63
N ARG A 87 -18.85 -16.23 -1.87
CA ARG A 87 -18.31 -15.36 -2.92
C ARG A 87 -18.42 -13.88 -2.57
N GLN A 88 -19.54 -13.47 -1.98
CA GLN A 88 -19.78 -12.08 -1.57
C GLN A 88 -18.77 -11.64 -0.50
N ALA A 89 -18.47 -12.50 0.48
CA ALA A 89 -17.45 -12.20 1.48
C ALA A 89 -16.04 -12.10 0.87
N ALA A 90 -15.74 -12.94 -0.13
CA ALA A 90 -14.48 -12.90 -0.86
C ALA A 90 -14.32 -11.59 -1.67
N GLU A 91 -15.38 -11.12 -2.32
CA GLU A 91 -15.39 -9.86 -3.06
C GLU A 91 -15.25 -8.65 -2.13
N LEU A 92 -15.92 -8.68 -0.98
CA LEU A 92 -15.77 -7.65 0.05
C LEU A 92 -14.34 -7.64 0.63
N TYR A 93 -13.75 -8.81 0.89
CA TYR A 93 -12.35 -8.92 1.33
C TYR A 93 -11.39 -8.33 0.29
N ALA A 94 -11.60 -8.65 -0.99
CA ALA A 94 -10.78 -8.12 -2.08
C ALA A 94 -10.92 -6.60 -2.21
N GLU A 95 -12.14 -6.06 -2.11
CA GLU A 95 -12.37 -4.62 -2.13
C GLU A 95 -11.63 -3.91 -0.98
N LEU A 96 -11.83 -4.36 0.26
CA LEU A 96 -11.22 -3.73 1.42
C LEU A 96 -9.68 -3.81 1.37
N THR A 97 -9.15 -4.93 0.90
CA THR A 97 -7.70 -5.10 0.71
C THR A 97 -7.18 -4.15 -0.37
N LEU A 98 -7.83 -4.08 -1.53
CA LEU A 98 -7.40 -3.22 -2.63
C LEU A 98 -7.53 -1.74 -2.30
N ARG A 99 -8.53 -1.31 -1.53
CA ARG A 99 -8.61 0.07 -1.06
C ARG A 99 -7.39 0.46 -0.23
N LYS A 100 -6.95 -0.41 0.68
CA LYS A 100 -5.72 -0.21 1.46
C LYS A 100 -4.49 -0.13 0.55
N GLU A 101 -4.36 -1.08 -0.37
CA GLU A 101 -3.24 -1.13 -1.31
C GLU A 101 -3.19 0.11 -2.21
N ALA A 102 -4.34 0.55 -2.72
CA ALA A 102 -4.47 1.73 -3.56
C ALA A 102 -4.04 3.00 -2.83
N ASN A 103 -4.42 3.16 -1.55
CA ASN A 103 -3.95 4.28 -0.73
C ASN A 103 -2.43 4.28 -0.55
N SER A 104 -1.83 3.11 -0.35
CA SER A 104 -0.39 2.98 -0.20
C SER A 104 0.37 3.26 -1.49
N VAL A 105 -0.17 2.82 -2.64
CA VAL A 105 0.37 3.17 -3.96
C VAL A 105 0.21 4.66 -4.25
N LEU A 106 -0.93 5.25 -3.91
CA LEU A 106 -1.18 6.68 -4.09
C LEU A 106 -0.18 7.51 -3.29
N MET A 107 0.09 7.14 -2.02
CA MET A 107 1.11 7.80 -1.21
C MET A 107 2.49 7.67 -1.83
N ARG A 108 2.85 6.49 -2.35
CA ARG A 108 4.11 6.28 -3.08
C ARG A 108 4.21 7.20 -4.29
N SER A 109 3.15 7.33 -5.08
CA SER A 109 3.12 8.21 -6.26
C SER A 109 3.26 9.68 -5.89
N LYS A 110 2.59 10.15 -4.83
CA LYS A 110 2.75 11.52 -4.32
C LYS A 110 4.21 11.84 -3.96
N VAL A 111 4.86 10.91 -3.25
CA VAL A 111 6.28 11.06 -2.90
C VAL A 111 7.16 11.02 -4.15
N ALA A 112 6.88 10.11 -5.10
CA ALA A 112 7.61 10.02 -6.36
C ALA A 112 7.58 11.34 -7.15
N ILE A 113 6.42 11.98 -7.25
CA ILE A 113 6.28 13.29 -7.88
C ILE A 113 7.09 14.34 -7.13
N ALA A 114 6.95 14.42 -5.81
CA ALA A 114 7.63 15.42 -4.98
C ALA A 114 9.17 15.33 -5.05
N ILE A 115 9.73 14.12 -5.22
CA ILE A 115 11.18 13.93 -5.34
C ILE A 115 11.68 14.00 -6.79
N GLY A 116 10.81 14.24 -7.78
CA GLY A 116 11.15 14.29 -9.20
C GLY A 116 11.48 12.91 -9.79
N ARG A 117 10.88 11.84 -9.25
CA ARG A 117 11.11 10.44 -9.67
C ARG A 117 9.82 9.69 -10.00
N ALA A 118 8.87 10.38 -10.62
CA ALA A 118 7.61 9.79 -11.08
C ALA A 118 7.84 8.64 -12.10
N ASP A 119 8.97 8.66 -12.81
CA ASP A 119 9.43 7.60 -13.71
C ASP A 119 9.57 6.23 -13.02
N LEU A 120 9.81 6.20 -11.71
CA LEU A 120 9.96 4.96 -10.95
C LEU A 120 8.64 4.25 -10.63
N ILE A 121 7.49 4.87 -10.94
CA ILE A 121 6.18 4.26 -10.73
C ILE A 121 5.76 3.54 -12.01
N ALA A 122 5.66 2.21 -11.96
CA ALA A 122 5.38 1.41 -13.15
C ALA A 122 4.04 1.78 -13.83
N ASN A 123 2.98 2.00 -13.06
CA ASN A 123 1.70 2.46 -13.59
C ASN A 123 1.57 3.97 -13.43
N GLN A 124 1.76 4.69 -14.53
CA GLN A 124 1.74 6.15 -14.59
C GLN A 124 0.37 6.77 -14.29
N ASN A 125 -0.73 6.00 -14.36
CA ASN A 125 -2.06 6.50 -13.99
C ASN A 125 -2.14 6.91 -12.52
N TYR A 126 -1.41 6.24 -11.62
CA TYR A 126 -1.35 6.66 -10.22
C TYR A 126 -0.65 8.00 -10.03
N ASN A 127 0.33 8.31 -10.88
CA ASN A 127 0.97 9.64 -10.87
C ASN A 127 0.00 10.71 -11.36
N ALA A 128 -0.75 10.43 -12.43
CA ALA A 128 -1.80 11.32 -12.91
C ALA A 128 -2.82 11.60 -11.79
N ILE A 129 -3.39 10.55 -11.18
CA ILE A 129 -4.34 10.67 -10.06
C ILE A 129 -3.74 11.44 -8.88
N ALA A 130 -2.49 11.18 -8.52
CA ALA A 130 -1.80 11.89 -7.44
C ALA A 130 -1.61 13.40 -7.73
N GLY A 131 -1.36 13.75 -8.98
CA GLY A 131 -1.03 15.11 -9.42
C GLY A 131 -2.21 16.01 -9.77
N LEU A 132 -3.45 15.49 -9.85
CA LEU A 132 -4.63 16.30 -10.19
C LEU A 132 -5.01 17.24 -9.03
N PRO A 133 -4.87 18.57 -9.16
CA PRO A 133 -5.10 19.53 -8.07
C PRO A 133 -6.58 19.68 -7.68
N GLU A 134 -7.51 19.42 -8.60
CA GLU A 134 -8.95 19.57 -8.42
C GLU A 134 -9.58 18.45 -7.59
N LEU A 135 -8.88 17.33 -7.41
CA LEU A 135 -9.38 16.20 -6.63
C LEU A 135 -9.11 16.38 -5.14
N ASP A 136 -10.17 16.24 -4.35
CA ASP A 136 -10.03 16.09 -2.90
C ASP A 136 -9.42 14.72 -2.52
N GLY A 137 -9.15 14.53 -1.22
CA GLY A 137 -8.55 13.29 -0.72
C GLY A 137 -9.41 12.05 -0.98
N THR A 138 -10.73 12.17 -0.88
CA THR A 138 -11.68 11.07 -1.03
C THR A 138 -11.85 10.68 -2.49
N GLN A 139 -12.02 11.66 -3.38
CA GLN A 139 -12.12 11.45 -4.82
C GLN A 139 -10.84 10.81 -5.36
N ARG A 140 -9.68 11.28 -4.91
CA ARG A 140 -8.38 10.73 -5.30
C ARG A 140 -8.21 9.28 -4.83
N ALA A 141 -8.63 8.96 -3.60
CA ALA A 141 -8.60 7.60 -3.08
C ALA A 141 -9.53 6.66 -3.88
N GLU A 142 -10.73 7.13 -4.24
CA GLU A 142 -11.67 6.34 -5.05
C GLU A 142 -11.13 6.07 -6.44
N LEU A 143 -10.57 7.06 -7.13
CA LEU A 143 -9.96 6.85 -8.46
C LEU A 143 -8.76 5.90 -8.40
N ALA A 144 -7.91 6.01 -7.37
CA ALA A 144 -6.82 5.07 -7.17
C ALA A 144 -7.33 3.63 -6.93
N PHE A 145 -8.42 3.48 -6.18
CA PHE A 145 -9.06 2.18 -5.99
C PHE A 145 -9.63 1.61 -7.31
N GLN A 146 -10.34 2.42 -8.10
CA GLN A 146 -10.89 1.98 -9.39
C GLN A 146 -9.76 1.57 -10.34
N GLU A 147 -8.68 2.35 -10.41
CA GLU A 147 -7.49 2.00 -11.20
C GLU A 147 -6.85 0.70 -10.72
N MET A 148 -6.76 0.48 -9.41
CA MET A 148 -6.21 -0.76 -8.86
C MET A 148 -7.11 -1.96 -9.12
N LYS A 149 -8.43 -1.77 -9.06
CA LYS A 149 -9.41 -2.82 -9.35
C LYS A 149 -9.35 -3.26 -10.82
N ALA A 150 -9.21 -2.31 -11.75
CA ALA A 150 -9.14 -2.59 -13.17
C ALA A 150 -7.76 -3.09 -13.62
N ASN A 151 -6.68 -2.46 -13.15
CA ASN A 151 -5.34 -2.60 -13.71
C ASN A 151 -4.28 -3.08 -12.71
N GLY A 152 -4.63 -3.23 -11.44
CA GLY A 152 -3.72 -3.70 -10.39
C GLY A 152 -3.21 -5.11 -10.65
N ARG A 153 -1.92 -5.33 -10.41
CA ARG A 153 -1.26 -6.64 -10.57
C ARG A 153 -0.47 -7.02 -9.33
N VAL A 154 -0.49 -8.31 -9.00
CA VAL A 154 0.35 -8.93 -7.95
C VAL A 154 1.25 -10.00 -8.57
N ASN A 155 2.09 -10.66 -7.76
CA ASN A 155 3.02 -11.71 -8.20
C ASN A 155 3.90 -11.24 -9.38
N ARG A 156 4.59 -10.12 -9.18
CA ARG A 156 5.49 -9.52 -10.19
C ARG A 156 4.80 -9.21 -11.52
N GLY A 157 3.53 -8.82 -11.47
CA GLY A 157 2.77 -8.42 -12.66
C GLY A 157 1.93 -9.53 -13.29
N GLN A 158 2.04 -10.77 -12.82
CA GLN A 158 1.47 -11.93 -13.50
C GLN A 158 -0.04 -12.11 -13.26
N THR A 159 -0.56 -11.65 -12.12
CA THR A 159 -1.95 -11.92 -11.73
C THR A 159 -2.71 -10.61 -11.48
N ALA A 160 -3.94 -10.51 -11.98
CA ALA A 160 -4.83 -9.40 -11.64
C ALA A 160 -5.12 -9.40 -10.13
N ALA A 161 -4.94 -8.25 -9.48
CA ALA A 161 -4.97 -8.14 -8.02
C ALA A 161 -6.36 -8.48 -7.44
N TRP A 162 -7.43 -8.02 -8.08
CA TRP A 162 -8.81 -8.37 -7.70
C TRP A 162 -9.02 -9.89 -7.65
N ASN A 163 -8.73 -10.58 -8.76
CA ASN A 163 -8.91 -12.02 -8.85
C ASN A 163 -8.04 -12.77 -7.84
N HIS A 164 -6.81 -12.29 -7.62
CA HIS A 164 -5.93 -12.88 -6.62
C HIS A 164 -6.53 -12.83 -5.21
N TYR A 165 -6.99 -11.66 -4.74
CA TYR A 165 -7.50 -11.55 -3.37
C TYR A 165 -8.83 -12.27 -3.17
N VAL A 166 -9.69 -12.31 -4.18
CA VAL A 166 -10.91 -13.13 -4.14
C VAL A 166 -10.57 -14.61 -4.03
N ALA A 167 -9.68 -15.12 -4.89
CA ALA A 167 -9.26 -16.52 -4.87
C ALA A 167 -8.54 -16.88 -3.56
N GLN A 168 -7.70 -15.98 -3.05
CA GLN A 168 -7.00 -16.15 -1.78
C GLN A 168 -7.98 -16.35 -0.62
N TYR A 169 -9.05 -15.55 -0.57
CA TYR A 169 -10.07 -15.68 0.47
C TYR A 169 -10.83 -17.00 0.35
N LEU A 170 -11.30 -17.35 -0.85
CA LEU A 170 -12.04 -18.59 -1.08
C LEU A 170 -11.20 -19.82 -0.70
N ALA A 171 -9.94 -19.86 -1.15
CA ALA A 171 -9.01 -20.92 -0.79
C ALA A 171 -8.80 -21.01 0.73
N HIS A 172 -8.66 -19.88 1.43
CA HIS A 172 -8.58 -19.85 2.89
C HIS A 172 -9.83 -20.41 3.58
N LYS A 173 -11.00 -20.22 2.97
CA LYS A 173 -12.28 -20.76 3.45
C LYS A 173 -12.57 -22.19 2.99
N GLY A 174 -11.64 -22.84 2.27
CA GLY A 174 -11.82 -24.21 1.78
C GLY A 174 -12.76 -24.32 0.57
N ILE A 175 -12.99 -23.21 -0.15
CA ILE A 175 -13.76 -23.18 -1.40
C ILE A 175 -12.76 -23.11 -2.55
N THR A 176 -12.74 -24.14 -3.39
CA THR A 176 -11.91 -24.25 -4.60
C THR A 176 -12.72 -24.03 -5.86
#